data_AF-A0A5K1ARM0-F1
#
_entry.id   AF-A0A5K1ARM0-F1
#
_cell.length_a   1.000
_cell.length_b   1.000
_cell.length_c   1.000
_cell.angle_alpha   90.00
_cell.angle_beta   90.00
_cell.angle_gamma   90.00
#
_symmetry.space_group_name_H-M   'P 1'
#
loop_
_entity.id
_entity.type
_entity.pdbx_description
1 polymer ?
#
loop_
_entity_poly.entity_id
_entity_poly.type
_entity_poly.pdbx_seq_one_letter_code
_entity_poly.pdbx_strand_id
1 'polypeptide(L)' 'ISDLRDEMEKEWPSLSCPSSDDTNFWSHEWEKHGTCSMLDQHQYFQAALNLKTQLNLLHILQSA' A
#
# COMPACT_ATOMS: atom_id res chain seq x y z
N ILE A 1 5.34 -1.17 10.94
CA ILE A 1 5.54 -1.40 9.49
C ILE A 1 6.87 -0.86 8.97
N SER A 2 7.88 -0.63 9.83
CA SER A 2 9.15 -0.03 9.41
C SER A 2 9.90 -0.88 8.38
N ASP A 3 9.75 -2.19 8.47
CA ASP A 3 10.27 -3.19 7.54
C ASP A 3 9.62 -3.15 6.15
N LEU A 4 8.38 -2.62 6.05
CA LEU A 4 7.65 -2.49 4.79
C LEU A 4 7.81 -1.11 4.14
N ARG A 5 8.44 -0.16 4.83
CA ARG A 5 8.43 1.26 4.44
C ARG A 5 8.96 1.49 3.04
N ASP A 6 10.16 0.99 2.73
CA ASP A 6 10.80 1.19 1.42
C ASP A 6 9.95 0.60 0.27
N GLU A 7 9.28 -0.52 0.51
CA GLU A 7 8.38 -1.13 -0.46
C GLU A 7 7.10 -0.30 -0.63
N MET A 8 6.54 0.21 0.46
CA MET A 8 5.35 1.06 0.43
C MET A 8 5.60 2.41 -0.26
N GLU A 9 6.74 3.06 -0.05
CA GLU A 9 7.12 4.31 -0.75
C GLU A 9 7.17 4.10 -2.27
N LYS A 10 7.56 2.91 -2.72
CA LYS A 10 7.66 2.57 -4.14
C LYS A 10 6.33 2.12 -4.75
N GLU A 11 5.62 1.24 -4.04
CA GLU A 11 4.48 0.50 -4.58
C GLU A 11 3.13 1.10 -4.18
N TRP A 12 3.10 1.96 -3.16
CA TRP A 12 1.90 2.64 -2.67
C TRP A 12 2.13 4.13 -2.31
N PRO A 13 2.65 4.95 -3.25
CA PRO A 13 2.95 6.36 -3.00
C PRO A 13 1.70 7.23 -2.91
N SER A 14 1.81 8.35 -2.20
CA SER A 14 0.89 9.48 -2.27
C SER A 14 1.29 10.40 -3.42
N LEU A 15 0.34 10.71 -4.30
CA LEU A 15 0.52 11.67 -5.38
C LEU A 15 -0.18 13.01 -5.08
N SER A 16 -0.51 13.27 -3.82
CA SER A 16 -1.22 14.46 -3.36
C SER A 16 -0.31 15.68 -3.27
N CYS A 17 -0.91 16.88 -3.31
CA CYS A 17 -0.20 18.15 -3.12
C CYS A 17 -0.46 18.74 -1.73
N PRO A 18 0.56 19.34 -1.07
CA PRO A 18 1.97 19.32 -1.45
C PRO A 18 2.57 17.91 -1.30
N SER A 19 3.72 17.66 -1.95
CA SER A 19 4.47 16.43 -1.73
C SER A 19 4.80 16.25 -0.25
N SER A 20 4.57 15.05 0.28
CA SER A 20 4.80 14.66 1.66
C SER A 20 5.52 13.32 1.73
N ASP A 21 6.00 12.94 2.91
CA ASP A 21 6.27 11.53 3.17
C ASP A 21 4.91 10.81 3.24
N ASP A 22 4.78 9.70 2.52
CA ASP A 22 3.50 9.03 2.23
C ASP A 22 2.72 8.57 3.48
N THR A 23 3.32 8.70 4.67
CA THR A 23 2.80 8.39 6.00
C THR A 23 1.39 8.92 6.25
N ASN A 24 1.05 10.15 5.84
CA ASN A 24 -0.29 10.70 6.04
C ASN A 24 -1.36 9.92 5.27
N PHE A 25 -1.02 9.53 4.04
CA PHE A 25 -1.90 8.75 3.20
C PHE A 25 -2.08 7.34 3.75
N TRP A 26 -0.99 6.67 4.17
CA TRP A 26 -1.10 5.34 4.79
C TRP A 26 -1.87 5.38 6.11
N SER A 27 -1.69 6.44 6.91
CA SER A 27 -2.46 6.63 8.15
C SER A 27 -3.95 6.74 7.86
N HIS A 28 -4.34 7.51 6.83
CA HIS A 28 -5.73 7.59 6.37
C HIS A 28 -6.30 6.23 5.98
N GLU A 29 -5.58 5.47 5.15
CA GLU A 29 -6.02 4.15 4.69
C GLU A 29 -6.13 3.15 5.87
N TRP A 30 -5.20 3.19 6.82
CA TRP A 30 -5.28 2.38 8.02
C TRP A 30 -6.49 2.74 8.87
N GLU A 31 -6.64 4.01 9.25
CA GLU A 31 -7.71 4.47 10.14
C GLU A 31 -9.10 4.20 9.55
N LYS A 32 -9.27 4.49 8.26
CA LYS A 32 -10.57 4.40 7.57
C LYS A 32 -10.92 2.99 7.10
N HIS A 33 -9.94 2.21 6.64
CA HIS A 33 -10.16 0.92 5.99
C HIS A 33 -9.49 -0.24 6.74
N GLY A 34 -8.23 -0.07 7.15
CA GLY A 34 -7.46 -1.10 7.85
C GLY A 34 -8.06 -1.54 9.18
N THR A 35 -8.56 -0.61 10.01
CA THR A 35 -9.19 -0.92 11.31
C THR A 35 -10.42 -1.82 11.22
N CYS A 36 -11.07 -1.88 10.05
CA CYS A 36 -12.24 -2.72 9.80
C CYS A 36 -11.90 -4.08 9.14
N SER A 37 -10.63 -4.31 8.82
CA SER A 37 -10.20 -5.48 8.02
C SER A 37 -10.04 -6.79 8.82
N MET A 38 -10.14 -6.73 10.15
CA MET A 38 -9.80 -7.83 11.08
C MET A 38 -8.31 -8.26 11.04
N LEU A 39 -7.46 -7.52 10.35
CA LEU A 39 -6.00 -7.69 10.35
C LEU A 39 -5.35 -6.69 11.31
N ASP A 40 -4.19 -7.05 11.84
CA ASP A 40 -3.34 -6.03 12.47
C ASP A 40 -2.73 -5.10 11.41
N GLN A 41 -2.15 -3.98 11.86
CA GLN A 41 -1.62 -2.96 10.95
C GLN A 41 -0.54 -3.52 10.01
N HIS A 42 0.35 -4.37 10.52
CA HIS A 42 1.41 -4.94 9.70
C HIS A 42 0.85 -5.89 8.64
N GLN A 43 -0.02 -6.80 9.06
CA GLN A 43 -0.70 -7.75 8.18
C GLN A 43 -1.51 -7.06 7.08
N TYR A 44 -2.20 -5.96 7.40
CA TYR A 44 -3.00 -5.20 6.44
C TYR A 44 -2.13 -4.67 5.28
N PHE A 45 -1.04 -3.97 5.61
CA PHE A 45 -0.15 -3.42 4.59
C PHE A 45 0.61 -4.51 3.84
N GLN A 46 1.08 -5.56 4.53
CA GLN A 46 1.73 -6.70 3.87
C GLN A 46 0.78 -7.42 2.91
N ALA A 47 -0.50 -7.58 3.26
CA ALA A 47 -1.50 -8.21 2.41
C ALA A 47 -1.74 -7.40 1.13
N ALA A 48 -1.81 -6.06 1.23
CA ALA A 48 -1.96 -5.20 0.07
C ALA A 48 -0.76 -5.28 -0.89
N LEU A 49 0.47 -5.25 -0.36
CA LEU A 49 1.70 -5.41 -1.14
C LEU A 49 1.76 -6.78 -1.83
N ASN A 50 1.41 -7.85 -1.10
CA ASN A 50 1.36 -9.20 -1.64
C ASN A 50 0.34 -9.32 -2.78
N LEU A 51 -0.87 -8.78 -2.60
CA LEU A 51 -1.92 -8.80 -3.62
C LEU A 51 -1.49 -8.04 -4.88
N LYS A 52 -0.87 -6.87 -4.73
CA LYS A 52 -0.35 -6.09 -5.86
C LYS A 52 0.74 -6.86 -6.64
N THR A 53 1.63 -7.56 -5.93
CA THR A 53 2.68 -8.38 -6.57
C THR A 53 2.09 -9.60 -7.28
N GLN A 54 1.12 -10.29 -6.65
CA GLN A 54 0.45 -11.45 -7.24
C GLN A 54 -0.35 -11.07 -8.50
N LEU A 55 -1.00 -9.91 -8.48
CA LEU A 55 -1.76 -9.36 -9.59
C LEU A 55 -0.95 -8.28 -10.31
N ASN A 56 0.16 -8.66 -10.93
CA ASN A 56 0.98 -7.72 -11.73
C ASN A 56 0.19 -7.26 -12.98
N LEU A 57 -0.69 -6.27 -12.77
CA LEU A 57 -1.62 -5.77 -13.77
C LEU A 57 -0.90 -5.23 -15.01
N LEU A 58 0.24 -4.56 -14.82
CA LEU A 58 1.03 -4.05 -15.94
C LEU A 58 1.50 -5.18 -16.84
N HIS A 59 2.06 -6.25 -16.26
CA HIS A 59 2.49 -7.42 -17.04
C HIS A 59 1.31 -8.10 -17.75
N ILE A 60 0.20 -8.33 -17.02
CA ILE A 60 -1.01 -8.95 -17.59
C ILE A 60 -1.48 -8.18 -18.82
N LEU A 61 -1.59 -6.85 -18.72
CA LEU A 61 -2.05 -6.00 -19.82
C LEU A 61 -1.07 -5.92 -20.98
N GLN A 62 0.24 -5.97 -20.72
CA GLN A 62 1.27 -5.98 -21.77
C GLN A 62 1.37 -7.32 -22.50
N SER A 63 0.95 -8.42 -21.87
CA SER A 63 1.01 -9.78 -22.41
C SER A 63 -0.24 -10.22 -23.15
N ALA A 64 -1.27 -9.36 -23.22
CA ALA A 64 -2.50 -9.60 -23.97
C ALA A 64 -2.31 -9.41 -25.48
#